data_AF-A0A6J1K0H2-F1
#
_entry.id   AF-A0A6J1K0H2-F1
#
_cell.length_a   1.000
_cell.length_b   1.000
_cell.length_c   1.000
_cell.angle_alpha   90.00
_cell.angle_beta   90.00
_cell.angle_gamma   90.00
#
_symmetry.space_group_name_H-M   'P 1'
#
loop_
_entity.id
_entity.type
_entity.pdbx_description
1 polymer ?
#
loop_
_entity_poly.entity_id
_entity_poly.type
_entity_poly.pdbx_seq_one_letter_code
_entity_poly.pdbx_strand_id
1 'polypeptide(L)'
;MASLTISLFVITLLFHCSFNVFEAAEYHESPAPAPADHHLVAPSPHHLAPSSESPIPHQPPSQSPVPHHLPPPSESPIPHQPPSQSPVPHHLPPSPSPHYAPVEPPKPHTYHQRRSIEVEGVVYCKSCKYPGVETLLDAKPLSGAMVQMTCKNTKYSRVVVIATTDNNGYFWLAAKDVSSHAYHRCKVYNVKSSNKNCTITSKMNGGIEGAELKPVKAFLDAEKKPVVLYSVGPLAYEPTCPR
;
A
#
# COMPACT_ATOMS: atom_id res chain seq x y z
N MET A 1 -57.96 -11.47 -5.80
CA MET A 1 -57.59 -12.63 -4.95
C MET A 1 -56.52 -13.53 -5.59
N ALA A 2 -55.66 -13.03 -6.49
CA ALA A 2 -54.60 -13.82 -7.14
C ALA A 2 -53.16 -13.46 -6.67
N SER A 3 -53.00 -12.39 -5.89
CA SER A 3 -51.69 -11.88 -5.46
C SER A 3 -51.16 -12.57 -4.19
N LEU A 4 -52.06 -13.02 -3.30
CA LEU A 4 -51.68 -13.63 -2.03
C LEU A 4 -51.20 -15.09 -2.19
N THR A 5 -51.71 -15.82 -3.18
CA THR A 5 -51.35 -17.22 -3.42
C THR A 5 -49.92 -17.37 -3.97
N ILE A 6 -49.48 -16.45 -4.83
CA ILE A 6 -48.11 -16.46 -5.39
C ILE A 6 -47.07 -16.26 -4.27
N SER A 7 -47.37 -15.41 -3.29
CA SER A 7 -46.48 -15.14 -2.16
C SER A 7 -46.26 -16.38 -1.27
N LEU A 8 -47.33 -17.13 -0.97
CA LEU A 8 -47.20 -18.35 -0.16
C LEU A 8 -46.42 -19.47 -0.88
N PHE A 9 -46.57 -19.62 -2.20
CA PHE A 9 -45.82 -20.63 -2.96
C PHE A 9 -44.32 -20.33 -3.01
N VAL A 10 -43.93 -19.07 -3.18
CA VAL A 10 -42.51 -18.66 -3.17
C VAL A 10 -41.89 -18.88 -1.78
N ILE A 11 -42.61 -18.54 -0.71
CA ILE A 11 -42.13 -18.77 0.67
C ILE A 11 -41.99 -20.27 0.96
N THR A 12 -42.93 -21.10 0.49
CA THR A 12 -42.89 -22.56 0.73
C THR A 12 -41.73 -23.24 -0.03
N LEU A 13 -41.41 -22.77 -1.24
CA LEU A 13 -40.26 -23.25 -2.02
C LEU A 13 -38.91 -22.85 -1.40
N LEU A 14 -38.79 -21.63 -0.84
CA LEU A 14 -37.57 -21.18 -0.15
C LEU A 14 -37.31 -21.97 1.13
N PHE A 15 -38.35 -22.38 1.87
CA PHE A 15 -38.19 -23.23 3.05
C PHE A 15 -37.79 -24.67 2.69
N HIS A 16 -38.32 -25.26 1.61
CA HIS A 16 -37.98 -26.63 1.22
C HIS A 16 -36.55 -26.79 0.66
N CYS A 17 -35.97 -25.74 0.06
CA CYS A 17 -34.56 -25.77 -0.36
C CYS A 17 -33.58 -25.76 0.83
N SER A 18 -34.01 -25.38 2.03
CA SER A 18 -33.14 -25.28 3.21
C SER A 18 -32.97 -26.59 3.99
N PHE A 19 -33.78 -27.62 3.71
CA PHE A 19 -33.81 -28.86 4.53
C PHE A 19 -33.16 -30.10 3.89
N ASN A 20 -32.62 -30.02 2.67
CA ASN A 20 -32.03 -31.19 1.98
C ASN A 20 -30.54 -31.06 1.66
N VAL A 21 -29.74 -30.60 2.62
CA VAL A 21 -28.28 -30.81 2.61
C VAL A 21 -27.85 -31.29 4.00
N PHE A 22 -28.14 -32.54 4.30
CA PHE A 22 -27.55 -33.29 5.40
C PHE A 22 -27.10 -34.62 4.81
N GLU A 23 -25.88 -34.64 4.26
CA GLU A 23 -25.19 -35.87 3.94
C GLU A 23 -23.97 -35.96 4.84
N ALA A 24 -24.02 -36.96 5.71
CA ALA A 24 -23.00 -37.29 6.68
C ALA A 24 -21.82 -37.94 5.97
N ALA A 25 -20.62 -37.39 6.16
CA ALA A 25 -19.39 -38.11 5.93
C ALA A 25 -18.74 -38.38 7.30
N GLU A 26 -18.90 -39.61 7.77
CA GLU A 26 -18.03 -40.21 8.78
C GLU A 26 -16.58 -40.13 8.29
N TYR A 27 -15.71 -39.49 9.07
CA TYR A 27 -14.27 -39.63 8.91
C TYR A 27 -13.70 -40.30 10.15
N HIS A 28 -13.17 -41.49 9.91
CA HIS A 28 -12.44 -42.33 10.83
C HIS A 28 -11.23 -41.61 11.43
N GLU A 29 -11.15 -41.68 12.75
CA GLU A 29 -10.01 -41.31 13.58
C GLU A 29 -8.82 -42.25 13.32
N SER A 30 -7.62 -41.69 13.15
CA SER A 30 -6.37 -42.46 13.17
C SER A 30 -5.30 -41.72 13.99
N PRO A 31 -4.50 -42.42 14.83
CA PRO A 31 -3.79 -41.80 15.94
C PRO A 31 -2.47 -41.13 15.56
N ALA A 32 -2.12 -40.09 16.31
CA ALA A 32 -0.87 -39.34 16.19
C ALA A 32 0.38 -40.17 16.55
N PRO A 33 1.55 -39.94 15.90
CA PRO A 33 2.82 -40.44 16.38
C PRO A 33 3.37 -39.57 17.54
N ALA A 34 4.01 -40.26 18.49
CA ALA A 34 4.63 -39.73 19.70
C ALA A 34 5.81 -38.76 19.42
N PRO A 35 6.18 -37.88 20.38
CA PRO A 35 7.22 -36.87 20.19
C PRO A 35 8.62 -37.47 20.37
N ALA A 36 9.55 -37.06 19.50
CA ALA A 36 10.97 -37.26 19.72
C ALA A 36 11.54 -36.10 20.54
N ASP A 37 12.07 -36.44 21.71
CA ASP A 37 13.01 -35.62 22.47
C ASP A 37 14.23 -35.29 21.60
N HIS A 38 14.79 -34.08 21.75
CA HIS A 38 16.14 -33.88 22.29
C HIS A 38 16.71 -32.47 22.04
N HIS A 39 17.43 -32.01 23.06
CA HIS A 39 18.46 -30.97 23.11
C HIS A 39 18.03 -29.50 23.29
N LEU A 40 17.82 -29.18 24.56
CA LEU A 40 18.10 -27.90 25.20
C LEU A 40 19.53 -27.43 24.89
N VAL A 41 19.67 -26.22 24.34
CA VAL A 41 20.91 -25.43 24.42
C VAL A 41 20.62 -24.24 25.33
N ALA A 42 21.32 -24.19 26.45
CA ALA A 42 21.23 -23.11 27.43
C ALA A 42 21.93 -21.83 26.93
N PRO A 43 21.45 -20.63 27.31
CA PRO A 43 22.14 -19.37 27.07
C PRO A 43 23.14 -19.06 28.20
N SER A 44 24.37 -18.70 27.84
CA SER A 44 25.40 -18.28 28.79
C SER A 44 25.26 -16.78 29.15
N PRO A 45 25.48 -16.38 30.42
CA PRO A 45 25.24 -15.02 30.88
C PRO A 45 26.53 -14.17 30.87
N HIS A 46 26.45 -12.93 30.37
CA HIS A 46 27.46 -11.91 30.65
C HIS A 46 26.79 -10.66 31.24
N HIS A 47 26.98 -10.49 32.54
CA HIS A 47 26.81 -9.23 33.27
C HIS A 47 28.16 -8.81 33.84
N LEU A 48 28.67 -7.64 33.44
CA LEU A 48 29.48 -6.75 34.27
C LEU A 48 29.12 -5.30 33.89
N ALA A 49 28.77 -4.51 34.89
CA ALA A 49 28.44 -3.08 34.85
C ALA A 49 29.68 -2.24 35.32
N PRO A 50 29.53 -0.98 35.76
CA PRO A 50 29.37 0.27 35.01
C PRO A 50 30.56 1.26 35.25
N SER A 51 30.64 2.37 34.52
CA SER A 51 31.40 3.54 35.01
C SER A 51 30.90 4.86 34.43
N SER A 52 30.62 5.82 35.32
CA SER A 52 30.13 7.18 35.06
C SER A 52 31.25 8.22 34.88
N GLU A 53 30.85 9.31 34.21
CA GLU A 53 31.19 10.74 34.42
C GLU A 53 32.43 11.40 33.76
N SER A 54 32.13 12.49 33.02
CA SER A 54 33.01 13.44 32.28
C SER A 54 33.70 14.47 33.21
N PRO A 55 34.58 15.37 32.68
CA PRO A 55 34.11 16.69 32.16
C PRO A 55 34.88 17.31 30.97
N ILE A 56 34.19 18.25 30.31
CA ILE A 56 34.57 19.11 29.15
C ILE A 56 35.45 20.29 29.59
N PRO A 57 36.26 20.88 28.69
CA PRO A 57 36.25 22.36 28.56
C PRO A 57 36.05 22.89 27.13
N HIS A 58 35.42 24.07 27.06
CA HIS A 58 34.93 24.84 25.90
C HIS A 58 36.02 25.61 25.12
N GLN A 59 35.85 25.80 23.79
CA GLN A 59 35.65 27.11 23.11
C GLN A 59 35.58 27.04 21.55
N PRO A 60 34.70 27.83 20.88
CA PRO A 60 34.64 28.07 19.41
C PRO A 60 34.96 29.55 19.03
N PRO A 61 34.61 30.13 17.84
CA PRO A 61 34.80 29.76 16.41
C PRO A 61 35.36 30.94 15.53
N SER A 62 35.80 30.69 14.28
CA SER A 62 35.89 31.63 13.10
C SER A 62 36.88 31.08 12.06
N GLN A 63 36.86 31.28 10.73
CA GLN A 63 36.08 32.10 9.78
C GLN A 63 36.49 31.64 8.35
N SER A 64 35.60 31.73 7.36
CA SER A 64 35.94 31.72 5.92
C SER A 64 36.78 32.95 5.52
N PRO A 65 37.57 32.87 4.44
CA PRO A 65 37.85 34.09 3.67
C PRO A 65 37.83 33.92 2.14
N VAL A 66 37.18 34.88 1.49
CA VAL A 66 37.34 35.39 0.12
C VAL A 66 37.12 36.92 0.26
N PRO A 67 37.54 37.86 -0.63
CA PRO A 67 38.60 37.95 -1.66
C PRO A 67 39.51 39.20 -1.47
N HIS A 68 40.74 39.26 -2.00
CA HIS A 68 41.49 40.53 -2.09
C HIS A 68 42.48 40.66 -3.28
N HIS A 69 42.18 41.62 -4.18
CA HIS A 69 43.06 42.66 -4.79
C HIS A 69 44.12 42.36 -5.91
N LEU A 70 43.94 42.99 -7.09
CA LEU A 70 44.98 43.53 -8.02
C LEU A 70 45.57 44.84 -7.43
N PRO A 71 46.83 45.34 -7.73
CA PRO A 71 47.27 45.98 -9.03
C PRO A 71 48.85 46.02 -9.25
N PRO A 72 49.54 46.89 -10.08
CA PRO A 72 49.44 47.36 -11.51
C PRO A 72 50.81 47.35 -12.32
N PRO A 73 51.22 48.29 -13.24
CA PRO A 73 51.65 47.99 -14.64
C PRO A 73 53.04 48.55 -15.10
N SER A 74 53.54 48.18 -16.30
CA SER A 74 54.55 48.91 -17.17
C SER A 74 55.04 48.02 -18.32
N GLU A 75 55.51 48.43 -19.50
CA GLU A 75 55.35 49.61 -20.38
C GLU A 75 56.06 49.25 -21.75
N SER A 76 55.39 49.56 -22.86
CA SER A 76 55.69 49.75 -24.31
C SER A 76 57.14 49.69 -24.90
N PRO A 77 57.37 49.51 -26.23
CA PRO A 77 57.13 50.58 -27.25
C PRO A 77 56.66 50.15 -28.67
N ILE A 78 56.01 51.11 -29.35
CA ILE A 78 55.56 51.13 -30.76
C ILE A 78 56.64 51.82 -31.63
N PRO A 79 56.70 51.54 -32.95
CA PRO A 79 56.91 52.65 -33.92
C PRO A 79 55.90 52.71 -35.10
N HIS A 80 55.18 53.86 -35.18
CA HIS A 80 54.77 54.73 -36.31
C HIS A 80 54.78 54.21 -37.79
N GLN A 81 53.92 54.54 -38.78
CA GLN A 81 52.64 55.26 -39.05
C GLN A 81 52.43 55.22 -40.62
N PRO A 82 51.56 56.02 -41.32
CA PRO A 82 50.10 56.05 -41.62
C PRO A 82 49.77 55.73 -43.14
N PRO A 83 48.61 56.07 -43.79
CA PRO A 83 47.28 56.53 -43.34
C PRO A 83 46.07 55.69 -43.84
N SER A 84 44.96 55.81 -43.09
CA SER A 84 43.55 55.94 -43.51
C SER A 84 43.10 55.32 -44.84
N GLN A 85 42.32 54.24 -44.75
CA GLN A 85 41.22 53.99 -45.70
C GLN A 85 39.94 53.74 -44.92
N SER A 86 38.90 54.52 -45.26
CA SER A 86 37.54 54.35 -44.75
C SER A 86 37.03 52.93 -45.02
N PRO A 87 36.30 52.28 -44.11
CA PRO A 87 35.64 51.02 -44.41
C PRO A 87 34.54 51.26 -45.45
N VAL A 88 34.71 50.64 -46.62
CA VAL A 88 33.68 50.52 -47.65
C VAL A 88 32.52 49.69 -47.06
N PRO A 89 31.27 50.18 -47.10
CA PRO A 89 30.14 49.49 -46.50
C PRO A 89 29.50 48.50 -47.47
N HIS A 90 29.89 47.21 -47.49
CA HIS A 90 29.18 46.24 -48.35
C HIS A 90 29.04 44.83 -47.72
N HIS A 91 27.79 44.60 -47.27
CA HIS A 91 26.99 43.37 -47.29
C HIS A 91 27.32 42.23 -46.31
N LEU A 92 26.54 42.18 -45.21
CA LEU A 92 26.29 40.93 -44.51
C LEU A 92 25.65 39.90 -45.48
N PRO A 93 25.98 38.60 -45.37
CA PRO A 93 25.26 37.57 -46.10
C PRO A 93 23.78 37.55 -45.70
N PRO A 94 22.86 37.20 -46.60
CA PRO A 94 21.45 37.10 -46.27
C PRO A 94 21.25 36.07 -45.15
N SER A 95 20.62 36.51 -44.07
CA SER A 95 20.19 35.63 -42.97
C SER A 95 19.39 34.46 -43.55
N PRO A 96 19.69 33.20 -43.18
CA PRO A 96 18.81 32.09 -43.51
C PRO A 96 17.42 32.39 -42.94
N SER A 97 16.39 32.24 -43.77
CA SER A 97 15.01 32.33 -43.32
C SER A 97 14.77 31.32 -42.18
N PRO A 98 13.90 31.62 -41.21
CA PRO A 98 13.55 30.65 -40.18
C PRO A 98 12.86 29.46 -40.85
N HIS A 99 13.59 28.38 -41.06
CA HIS A 99 13.02 27.09 -41.39
C HIS A 99 12.17 26.67 -40.20
N TYR A 100 10.84 26.84 -40.34
CA TYR A 100 9.89 26.22 -39.43
C TYR A 100 10.17 24.72 -39.42
N ALA A 101 10.62 24.20 -38.28
CA ALA A 101 10.66 22.77 -38.06
C ALA A 101 9.25 22.21 -38.32
N PRO A 102 9.12 21.05 -39.00
CA PRO A 102 7.83 20.39 -39.13
C PRO A 102 7.20 20.25 -37.74
N VAL A 103 6.00 20.80 -37.57
CA VAL A 103 5.23 20.64 -36.34
C VAL A 103 4.94 19.14 -36.23
N GLU A 104 5.66 18.46 -35.33
CA GLU A 104 5.43 17.05 -35.03
C GLU A 104 3.95 16.92 -34.64
N PRO A 105 3.18 16.01 -35.27
CA PRO A 105 1.81 15.78 -34.86
C PRO A 105 1.78 15.46 -33.36
N PRO A 106 0.78 15.98 -32.61
CA PRO A 106 0.69 15.71 -31.19
C PRO A 106 0.73 14.20 -30.97
N LYS A 107 1.73 13.74 -30.22
CA LYS A 107 1.88 12.33 -29.86
C LYS A 107 0.52 11.84 -29.36
N PRO A 108 0.02 10.68 -29.83
CA PRO A 108 -1.26 10.16 -29.38
C PRO A 108 -1.24 10.17 -27.86
N HIS A 109 -2.14 10.95 -27.25
CA HIS A 109 -2.35 10.87 -25.82
C HIS A 109 -2.82 9.44 -25.58
N THR A 110 -1.92 8.58 -25.10
CA THR A 110 -2.29 7.27 -24.58
C THR A 110 -3.20 7.57 -23.41
N TYR A 111 -4.51 7.56 -23.66
CA TYR A 111 -5.51 7.67 -22.62
C TYR A 111 -5.32 6.41 -21.78
N HIS A 112 -4.53 6.53 -20.72
CA HIS A 112 -4.36 5.47 -19.74
C HIS A 112 -5.75 5.22 -19.21
N GLN A 113 -6.39 4.14 -19.70
CA GLN A 113 -7.68 3.70 -19.24
C GLN A 113 -7.60 3.62 -17.72
N ARG A 114 -8.33 4.52 -17.04
CA ARG A 114 -8.32 4.60 -15.59
C ARG A 114 -8.91 3.30 -15.08
N ARG A 115 -8.04 2.41 -14.58
CA ARG A 115 -8.51 1.17 -13.97
C ARG A 115 -8.84 1.47 -12.52
N SER A 116 -10.07 1.20 -12.12
CA SER A 116 -10.45 1.23 -10.71
C SER A 116 -9.87 0.05 -9.95
N ILE A 117 -9.92 0.11 -8.62
CA ILE A 117 -9.42 -0.97 -7.78
C ILE A 117 -10.57 -1.65 -7.04
N GLU A 118 -10.42 -2.96 -6.89
CA GLU A 118 -11.20 -3.77 -5.96
C GLU A 118 -10.24 -4.54 -5.05
N VAL A 119 -10.65 -4.75 -3.82
CA VAL A 119 -9.81 -5.36 -2.78
C VAL A 119 -10.56 -6.47 -2.09
N GLU A 120 -9.89 -7.63 -1.97
CA GLU A 120 -10.38 -8.79 -1.24
C GLU A 120 -9.48 -9.16 -0.06
N GLY A 121 -10.07 -9.84 0.91
CA GLY A 121 -9.36 -10.42 2.04
C GLY A 121 -10.28 -11.23 2.93
N VAL A 122 -9.71 -11.85 3.95
CA VAL A 122 -10.45 -12.63 4.94
C VAL A 122 -10.05 -12.17 6.33
N VAL A 123 -11.00 -12.02 7.25
CA VAL A 123 -10.73 -11.73 8.66
C VAL A 123 -10.90 -13.00 9.47
N TYR A 124 -9.92 -13.29 10.32
CA TYR A 124 -9.95 -14.41 11.25
C TYR A 124 -10.01 -13.94 12.70
N CYS A 125 -10.58 -14.79 13.55
CA CYS A 125 -10.30 -14.79 14.97
C CYS A 125 -9.25 -15.86 15.26
N LYS A 126 -8.12 -15.46 15.83
CA LYS A 126 -7.03 -16.39 16.18
C LYS A 126 -7.41 -17.30 17.34
N SER A 127 -6.67 -18.39 17.47
CA SER A 127 -6.82 -19.35 18.56
C SER A 127 -6.06 -18.93 19.81
N CYS A 128 -6.62 -19.23 20.97
CA CYS A 128 -5.94 -19.06 22.26
C CYS A 128 -4.76 -20.00 22.48
N LYS A 129 -4.59 -21.01 21.63
CA LYS A 129 -3.43 -21.92 21.71
C LYS A 129 -2.12 -21.26 21.31
N TYR A 130 -2.17 -20.22 20.49
CA TYR A 130 -0.99 -19.57 19.91
C TYR A 130 -0.99 -18.06 20.14
N PRO A 131 -1.06 -17.60 21.41
CA PRO A 131 -1.14 -16.18 21.72
C PRO A 131 0.14 -15.47 21.25
N GLY A 132 -0.01 -14.35 20.54
CA GLY A 132 1.10 -13.53 20.06
C GLY A 132 1.91 -14.08 18.89
N VAL A 133 1.67 -15.33 18.47
CA VAL A 133 2.33 -15.93 17.28
C VAL A 133 1.55 -15.55 16.03
N GLU A 134 2.22 -15.13 14.95
CA GLU A 134 1.58 -14.81 13.66
C GLU A 134 1.18 -16.08 12.90
N THR A 135 0.24 -16.84 13.44
CA THR A 135 -0.29 -18.07 12.85
C THR A 135 -1.81 -18.06 12.76
N LEU A 136 -2.33 -18.74 11.74
CA LEU A 136 -3.76 -19.02 11.56
C LEU A 136 -4.13 -20.46 11.93
N LEU A 137 -3.22 -21.21 12.55
CA LEU A 137 -3.54 -22.53 13.08
C LEU A 137 -4.67 -22.42 14.11
N ASP A 138 -5.70 -23.23 13.92
CA ASP A 138 -6.96 -23.22 14.68
C ASP A 138 -7.71 -21.88 14.69
N ALA A 139 -7.35 -20.95 13.81
CA ALA A 139 -8.10 -19.70 13.65
C ALA A 139 -9.42 -19.97 12.94
N LYS A 140 -10.47 -19.23 13.31
CA LYS A 140 -11.80 -19.34 12.71
C LYS A 140 -12.10 -18.09 11.90
N PRO A 141 -12.71 -18.20 10.70
CA PRO A 141 -13.16 -17.02 9.99
C PRO A 141 -14.15 -16.21 10.83
N LEU A 142 -14.01 -14.90 10.80
CA LEU A 142 -14.79 -13.99 11.63
C LEU A 142 -15.85 -13.29 10.77
N SER A 143 -17.08 -13.79 10.85
CA SER A 143 -18.25 -13.19 10.21
C SER A 143 -18.68 -11.90 10.89
N GLY A 144 -19.12 -10.90 10.13
CA GLY A 144 -19.64 -9.63 10.67
C GLY A 144 -18.58 -8.63 11.13
N ALA A 145 -17.29 -8.90 10.90
CA ALA A 145 -16.22 -7.95 11.21
C ALA A 145 -16.25 -6.78 10.22
N MET A 146 -16.03 -5.57 10.72
CA MET A 146 -16.01 -4.36 9.92
C MET A 146 -14.57 -4.01 9.54
N VAL A 147 -14.35 -3.86 8.24
CA VAL A 147 -13.06 -3.47 7.66
C VAL A 147 -13.19 -2.16 6.91
N GLN A 148 -12.11 -1.40 6.87
CA GLN A 148 -12.06 -0.11 6.18
C GLN A 148 -10.82 -0.01 5.32
N MET A 149 -11.01 0.24 4.03
CA MET A 149 -9.95 0.72 3.16
C MET A 149 -9.88 2.25 3.24
N THR A 150 -8.67 2.79 3.38
CA THR A 150 -8.42 4.22 3.28
C THR A 150 -7.31 4.48 2.27
N CYS A 151 -7.60 5.31 1.28
CA CYS A 151 -6.62 5.74 0.27
C CYS A 151 -6.25 7.21 0.50
N LYS A 152 -4.95 7.46 0.73
CA LYS A 152 -4.42 8.82 0.85
C LYS A 152 -4.24 9.42 -0.55
N ASN A 153 -5.03 10.42 -0.89
CA ASN A 153 -4.84 11.20 -2.10
C ASN A 153 -4.16 12.53 -1.75
N THR A 154 -3.13 12.94 -2.51
CA THR A 154 -2.40 14.19 -2.27
C THR A 154 -3.13 15.41 -2.83
N LYS A 155 -4.07 15.20 -3.75
CA LYS A 155 -4.82 16.28 -4.43
C LYS A 155 -6.27 16.38 -3.99
N TYR A 156 -6.83 15.29 -3.45
CA TYR A 156 -8.26 15.18 -3.11
C TYR A 156 -8.44 14.65 -1.69
N SER A 157 -9.66 14.75 -1.19
CA SER A 157 -10.07 14.15 0.09
C SER A 157 -9.72 12.66 0.15
N ARG A 158 -9.45 12.16 1.36
CA ARG A 158 -9.22 10.73 1.60
C ARG A 158 -10.43 9.93 1.14
N VAL A 159 -10.20 8.93 0.29
CA VAL A 159 -11.25 7.96 -0.08
C VAL A 159 -11.31 6.91 1.03
N VAL A 160 -12.51 6.68 1.56
CA VAL A 160 -12.78 5.70 2.61
C VAL A 160 -13.88 4.77 2.13
N VAL A 161 -13.63 3.46 2.15
CA VAL A 161 -14.60 2.43 1.78
C VAL A 161 -14.68 1.43 2.94
N ILE A 162 -15.88 1.07 3.36
CA ILE A 162 -16.12 0.15 4.47
C ILE A 162 -16.86 -1.08 3.94
N ALA A 163 -16.52 -2.24 4.46
CA ALA A 163 -17.23 -3.48 4.22
C ALA A 163 -17.36 -4.27 5.53
N THR A 164 -18.31 -5.20 5.52
CA THR A 164 -18.49 -6.17 6.59
C THR A 164 -18.20 -7.56 6.02
N THR A 165 -17.53 -8.40 6.79
CA THR A 165 -17.22 -9.76 6.37
C THR A 165 -18.46 -10.65 6.31
N ASP A 166 -18.47 -11.57 5.36
CA ASP A 166 -19.49 -12.60 5.23
C ASP A 166 -19.29 -13.76 6.23
N ASN A 167 -20.10 -14.81 6.10
CA ASN A 167 -20.04 -16.00 6.96
C ASN A 167 -18.70 -16.73 6.93
N ASN A 168 -17.92 -16.57 5.86
CA ASN A 168 -16.59 -17.16 5.69
C ASN A 168 -15.49 -16.17 6.09
N GLY A 169 -15.83 -15.07 6.76
CA GLY A 169 -14.91 -14.00 7.12
C GLY A 169 -14.41 -13.19 5.93
N TYR A 170 -14.92 -13.41 4.73
CA TYR A 170 -14.44 -12.77 3.50
C TYR A 170 -15.06 -11.38 3.33
N PHE A 171 -14.30 -10.44 2.77
CA PHE A 171 -14.80 -9.12 2.43
C PHE A 171 -14.36 -8.69 1.02
N TRP A 172 -15.14 -7.77 0.44
CA TRP A 172 -14.87 -7.11 -0.83
C TRP A 172 -15.05 -5.61 -0.69
N LEU A 173 -14.09 -4.82 -1.18
CA LEU A 173 -14.11 -3.37 -1.16
C LEU A 173 -13.87 -2.84 -2.57
N ALA A 174 -14.82 -2.08 -3.11
CA ALA A 174 -14.71 -1.49 -4.45
C ALA A 174 -14.52 0.04 -4.38
N ALA A 175 -13.50 0.55 -5.08
CA ALA A 175 -13.22 1.98 -5.16
C ALA A 175 -13.09 2.44 -6.62
N LYS A 176 -14.19 2.95 -7.17
CA LYS A 176 -14.27 3.43 -8.56
C LYS A 176 -13.43 4.68 -8.82
N ASP A 177 -13.29 5.54 -7.80
CA ASP A 177 -12.57 6.82 -7.89
C ASP A 177 -11.07 6.70 -7.59
N VAL A 178 -10.58 5.50 -7.29
CA VAL A 178 -9.17 5.24 -7.00
C VAL A 178 -8.54 4.56 -8.21
N SER A 179 -7.57 5.22 -8.82
CA SER A 179 -6.77 4.64 -9.90
C SER A 179 -5.86 3.55 -9.35
N SER A 180 -5.76 2.43 -10.09
CA SER A 180 -4.79 1.36 -9.88
C SER A 180 -3.34 1.82 -9.80
N HIS A 181 -2.97 2.99 -10.35
CA HIS A 181 -1.61 3.54 -10.17
C HIS A 181 -1.36 4.07 -8.75
N ALA A 182 -2.42 4.48 -8.04
CA ALA A 182 -2.36 5.03 -6.69
C ALA A 182 -2.65 3.98 -5.59
N TYR A 183 -2.74 2.69 -5.94
CA TYR A 183 -3.06 1.61 -4.99
C TYR A 183 -2.12 1.55 -3.79
N HIS A 184 -0.84 1.87 -3.99
CA HIS A 184 0.20 1.89 -2.95
C HIS A 184 -0.06 2.93 -1.85
N ARG A 185 -1.04 3.82 -2.04
CA ARG A 185 -1.48 4.81 -1.04
C ARG A 185 -2.72 4.36 -0.26
N CYS A 186 -3.24 3.19 -0.60
CA CYS A 186 -4.37 2.55 0.06
C CYS A 186 -3.87 1.56 1.10
N LYS A 187 -4.57 1.52 2.24
CA LYS A 187 -4.37 0.53 3.28
C LYS A 187 -5.72 0.02 3.78
N VAL A 188 -5.79 -1.24 4.18
CA VAL A 188 -6.99 -1.85 4.79
C VAL A 188 -6.76 -2.06 6.27
N TYR A 189 -7.78 -1.72 7.08
CA TYR A 189 -7.74 -1.78 8.53
C TYR A 189 -8.91 -2.59 9.07
N ASN A 190 -8.64 -3.34 10.13
CA ASN A 190 -9.66 -3.91 11.01
C ASN A 190 -10.24 -2.80 11.89
N VAL A 191 -11.53 -2.49 11.73
CA VAL A 191 -12.20 -1.39 12.45
C VAL A 191 -12.94 -1.90 13.66
N LYS A 192 -13.73 -2.96 13.49
CA LYS A 192 -14.57 -3.48 14.57
C LYS A 192 -14.76 -4.99 14.43
N SER A 193 -14.56 -5.70 15.53
CA SER A 193 -14.93 -7.11 15.62
C SER A 193 -16.42 -7.27 15.93
N SER A 194 -17.03 -8.30 15.35
CA SER A 194 -18.38 -8.78 15.69
C SER A 194 -18.40 -9.66 16.94
N ASN A 195 -17.27 -10.23 17.34
CA ASN A 195 -17.18 -11.18 18.44
C ASN A 195 -16.55 -10.54 19.68
N LYS A 196 -17.29 -10.55 20.79
CA LYS A 196 -16.86 -9.98 22.08
C LYS A 196 -15.63 -10.66 22.68
N ASN A 197 -15.40 -11.93 22.34
CA ASN A 197 -14.24 -12.69 22.78
C ASN A 197 -13.05 -12.57 21.82
N CYS A 198 -13.14 -11.73 20.78
CA CYS A 198 -12.10 -11.60 19.76
C CYS A 198 -11.99 -10.17 19.24
N THR A 199 -11.51 -9.27 20.08
CA THR A 199 -11.62 -7.82 19.85
C THR A 199 -10.28 -7.11 19.69
N ILE A 200 -9.18 -7.77 20.05
CA ILE A 200 -7.85 -7.16 20.04
C ILE A 200 -7.31 -7.24 18.60
N THR A 201 -7.00 -6.13 17.96
CA THR A 201 -6.47 -6.16 16.58
C THR A 201 -5.10 -6.85 16.55
N SER A 202 -4.92 -7.81 15.64
CA SER A 202 -3.64 -8.51 15.45
C SER A 202 -2.69 -7.73 14.53
N LYS A 203 -1.38 -7.96 14.70
CA LYS A 203 -0.34 -7.44 13.79
C LYS A 203 -0.32 -8.14 12.43
N MET A 204 -0.94 -9.31 12.33
CA MET A 204 -0.95 -10.15 11.13
C MET A 204 -1.29 -9.36 9.87
N ASN A 205 -0.44 -9.49 8.85
CA ASN A 205 -0.53 -8.80 7.55
C ASN A 205 -0.71 -7.27 7.67
N GLY A 206 -0.15 -6.66 8.71
CA GLY A 206 -0.26 -5.23 8.93
C GLY A 206 -1.63 -4.81 9.47
N GLY A 207 -2.39 -5.69 10.14
CA GLY A 207 -3.72 -5.37 10.67
C GLY A 207 -3.77 -4.11 11.56
N ILE A 208 -2.69 -3.79 12.28
CA ILE A 208 -2.55 -2.56 13.08
C ILE A 208 -2.07 -1.37 12.24
N GLU A 209 -1.03 -1.54 11.43
CA GLU A 209 -0.42 -0.44 10.65
C GLU A 209 -1.16 -0.11 9.34
N GLY A 210 -2.12 -0.97 8.99
CA GLY A 210 -2.84 -1.01 7.74
C GLY A 210 -2.17 -1.93 6.72
N ALA A 211 -2.95 -2.91 6.26
CA ALA A 211 -2.52 -3.93 5.32
C ALA A 211 -2.34 -3.36 3.92
N GLU A 212 -1.24 -3.77 3.28
CA GLU A 212 -0.89 -3.32 1.94
C GLU A 212 -1.60 -4.14 0.86
N LEU A 213 -2.05 -3.45 -0.19
CA LEU A 213 -2.69 -4.08 -1.33
C LEU A 213 -1.63 -4.76 -2.22
N LYS A 214 -1.80 -6.06 -2.46
CA LYS A 214 -0.98 -6.85 -3.37
C LYS A 214 -1.76 -7.16 -4.65
N PRO A 215 -1.26 -6.81 -5.85
CA PRO A 215 -1.98 -7.08 -7.10
C PRO A 215 -2.25 -8.58 -7.28
N VAL A 216 -3.46 -8.93 -7.70
CA VAL A 216 -3.86 -10.32 -8.01
C VAL A 216 -4.07 -10.49 -9.51
N LYS A 217 -5.05 -9.76 -10.08
CA LYS A 217 -5.40 -9.86 -11.50
C LYS A 217 -6.10 -8.60 -11.99
N ALA A 218 -6.06 -8.37 -13.30
CA ALA A 218 -6.87 -7.35 -13.96
C ALA A 218 -7.99 -8.01 -14.78
N PHE A 219 -9.15 -7.36 -14.84
CA PHE A 219 -10.33 -7.87 -15.55
C PHE A 219 -11.25 -6.71 -15.96
N LEU A 220 -12.33 -7.03 -16.65
CA LEU A 220 -13.41 -6.09 -16.95
C LEU A 220 -14.59 -6.36 -16.02
N ASP A 221 -15.16 -5.32 -15.42
CA ASP A 221 -16.40 -5.44 -14.63
C ASP A 221 -17.63 -5.71 -15.53
N ALA A 222 -18.81 -5.81 -14.91
CA ALA A 222 -20.06 -6.05 -15.60
C ALA A 222 -20.36 -4.96 -16.65
N GLU A 223 -19.90 -3.73 -16.42
CA GLU A 223 -20.01 -2.57 -17.31
C GLU A 223 -18.85 -2.48 -18.33
N LYS A 224 -18.04 -3.53 -18.46
CA LYS A 224 -16.86 -3.61 -19.35
C LYS A 224 -15.78 -2.57 -19.05
N LYS A 225 -15.71 -2.06 -17.83
CA LYS A 225 -14.67 -1.14 -17.37
C LYS A 225 -13.49 -1.91 -16.78
N PRO A 226 -12.26 -1.46 -17.01
CA PRO A 226 -11.09 -2.15 -16.49
C PRO A 226 -10.96 -1.98 -14.97
N VAL A 227 -10.75 -3.10 -14.29
CA VAL A 227 -10.56 -3.20 -12.84
C VAL A 227 -9.30 -4.00 -12.54
N VAL A 228 -8.62 -3.66 -11.44
CA VAL A 228 -7.55 -4.48 -10.88
C VAL A 228 -7.97 -4.94 -9.49
N LEU A 229 -7.98 -6.27 -9.30
CA LEU A 229 -8.16 -6.92 -8.00
C LEU A 229 -6.84 -6.93 -7.24
N TYR A 230 -6.91 -6.54 -5.97
CA TYR A 230 -5.84 -6.65 -5.01
C TYR A 230 -6.26 -7.52 -3.84
N SER A 231 -5.31 -8.24 -3.25
CA SER A 231 -5.51 -8.94 -1.99
C SER A 231 -4.71 -8.25 -0.89
N VAL A 232 -5.24 -8.22 0.32
CA VAL A 232 -4.48 -7.82 1.52
C VAL A 232 -4.07 -9.02 2.39
N GLY A 233 -4.33 -10.24 1.89
CA GLY A 233 -4.17 -11.46 2.68
C GLY A 233 -5.14 -11.54 3.87
N PRO A 234 -4.90 -12.46 4.80
CA PRO A 234 -5.74 -12.61 5.97
C PRO A 234 -5.43 -11.53 7.02
N LEU A 235 -6.45 -10.83 7.48
CA LEU A 235 -6.38 -10.00 8.68
C LEU A 235 -6.86 -10.81 9.88
N ALA A 236 -6.52 -10.37 11.09
CA ALA A 236 -6.95 -11.09 12.27
C ALA A 236 -7.22 -10.20 13.48
N TYR A 237 -8.06 -10.73 14.36
CA TYR A 237 -8.18 -10.33 15.75
C TYR A 237 -7.59 -11.42 16.65
N GLU A 238 -6.97 -11.01 17.76
CA GLU A 238 -6.59 -11.87 18.86
C GLU A 238 -7.79 -12.10 19.80
N PRO A 239 -7.96 -13.33 20.30
CA PRO A 239 -8.99 -13.66 21.27
C PRO A 239 -8.66 -13.16 22.69
N THR A 240 -9.69 -12.96 23.50
CA THR A 240 -9.56 -12.83 24.95
C THR A 240 -9.50 -14.24 25.54
N CYS A 241 -8.31 -14.67 25.96
CA CYS A 241 -8.11 -16.03 26.46
C CYS A 241 -8.30 -16.10 27.98
N PRO A 242 -8.93 -17.17 28.49
CA PRO A 242 -8.84 -17.51 29.90
C PRO A 242 -7.37 -17.62 30.31
N ARG A 243 -7.05 -17.11 31.51
CA ARG A 243 -5.74 -17.31 32.14
C ARG A 243 -5.69 -18.64 32.85
#